data_AF-A0A957VHM3-F1
#
_entry.id   AF-A0A957VHM3-F1
#
_cell.length_a   1.000
_cell.length_b   1.000
_cell.length_c   1.000
_cell.angle_alpha   90.00
_cell.angle_beta   90.00
_cell.angle_gamma   90.00
#
_symmetry.space_group_name_H-M   'P 1'
#
loop_
_entity.id
_entity.type
_entity.pdbx_description
1 polymer ?
#
loop_
_entity_poly.entity_id
_entity_poly.type
_entity_poly.pdbx_seq_one_letter_code
_entity_poly.pdbx_strand_id
1 'polypeptide(L)'
;MIRRRTLLAWLFLLLLTAPAACSQTVVSTPAPETVTIAGATSMRPVLHALTAAYTQQHPNVLFDVRGGGSTLGEERVARREIDIAATTLLPTEDVADSVDDAGATATPDPLV
;
A
#
# COMPACT_ATOMS: atom_id res chain seq x y z
N MET A 1 -59.57 4.38 -32.34
CA MET A 1 -58.35 3.52 -32.37
C MET A 1 -57.03 4.30 -32.54
N ILE A 2 -57.02 5.50 -33.15
CA ILE A 2 -55.81 6.32 -33.42
C ILE A 2 -55.19 6.93 -32.14
N ARG A 3 -55.99 7.26 -31.11
CA ARG A 3 -55.52 7.81 -29.83
C ARG A 3 -54.76 6.80 -28.94
N ARG A 4 -55.05 5.50 -29.06
CA ARG A 4 -54.32 4.45 -28.31
C ARG A 4 -52.98 4.12 -28.96
N ARG A 5 -52.90 4.15 -30.29
CA ARG A 5 -51.65 3.96 -31.07
C ARG A 5 -50.65 5.09 -30.84
N THR A 6 -51.11 6.34 -30.76
CA THR A 6 -50.26 7.49 -30.44
C THR A 6 -49.76 7.48 -29.00
N LEU A 7 -50.58 7.01 -28.05
CA LEU A 7 -50.19 6.85 -26.64
C LEU A 7 -49.15 5.73 -26.44
N LEU A 8 -49.30 4.60 -27.17
CA LEU A 8 -48.29 3.53 -27.20
C LEU A 8 -46.97 3.98 -27.85
N ALA A 9 -47.03 4.79 -28.91
CA ALA A 9 -45.82 5.34 -29.55
C ALA A 9 -45.08 6.32 -28.63
N TRP A 10 -45.80 7.18 -27.90
CA TRP A 10 -45.21 8.08 -26.91
C TRP A 10 -44.60 7.33 -25.72
N LEU A 11 -45.27 6.28 -25.22
CA LEU A 11 -44.74 5.43 -24.15
C LEU A 11 -43.46 4.69 -24.58
N PHE A 12 -43.44 4.20 -25.82
CA PHE A 12 -42.26 3.51 -26.37
C PHE A 12 -41.09 4.47 -26.61
N LEU A 13 -41.36 5.72 -27.00
CA LEU A 13 -40.35 6.77 -27.17
C LEU A 13 -39.76 7.23 -25.81
N LEU A 14 -40.58 7.29 -24.77
CA LEU A 14 -40.15 7.59 -23.40
C LEU A 14 -39.34 6.44 -22.79
N LEU A 15 -39.67 5.19 -23.12
CA LEU A 15 -38.96 4.00 -22.63
C LEU A 15 -37.59 3.82 -23.31
N LEU A 16 -37.43 4.25 -24.56
CA LEU A 16 -36.17 4.16 -25.31
C LEU A 16 -35.12 5.21 -24.91
N THR A 17 -35.51 6.28 -24.21
CA THR A 17 -34.61 7.38 -23.81
C THR A 17 -33.95 7.18 -22.45
N ALA A 18 -34.18 6.04 -21.78
CA ALA A 18 -33.77 5.80 -20.40
C ALA A 18 -32.49 4.96 -20.13
N PRO A 19 -31.50 4.74 -21.03
CA PRO A 19 -30.26 4.06 -20.64
C PRO A 19 -29.14 5.08 -20.39
N ALA A 20 -29.29 6.01 -19.44
CA ALA A 20 -28.21 6.94 -19.08
C ALA A 20 -27.96 7.07 -17.57
N ALA A 21 -28.61 6.24 -16.74
CA ALA A 21 -28.42 6.25 -15.29
C ALA A 21 -27.61 5.02 -14.83
N CYS A 22 -26.50 4.73 -15.51
CA CYS A 22 -25.44 3.95 -14.89
C CYS A 22 -24.58 4.94 -14.09
N SER A 23 -25.06 5.31 -12.90
CA SER A 23 -24.27 6.07 -11.94
C SER A 23 -23.17 5.16 -11.43
N GLN A 24 -22.06 5.12 -12.17
CA GLN A 24 -20.84 4.43 -11.77
C GLN A 24 -20.33 5.15 -10.53
N THR A 25 -20.69 4.63 -9.36
CA THR A 25 -20.09 5.04 -8.10
C THR A 25 -18.63 4.66 -8.18
N VAL A 26 -17.78 5.64 -8.49
CA VAL A 26 -16.34 5.51 -8.45
C VAL A 26 -15.98 5.31 -6.98
N VAL A 27 -15.96 4.06 -6.54
CA VAL A 27 -15.37 3.70 -5.26
C VAL A 27 -13.87 3.86 -5.47
N SER A 28 -13.27 4.86 -4.83
CA SER A 28 -11.82 5.02 -4.77
C SER A 28 -11.24 3.82 -4.01
N THR A 29 -10.96 2.74 -4.73
CA THR A 29 -10.15 1.65 -4.21
C THR A 29 -8.77 2.21 -3.92
N PRO A 30 -8.29 2.16 -2.66
CA PRO A 30 -6.93 2.56 -2.33
C PRO A 30 -5.94 1.83 -3.24
N ALA A 31 -4.96 2.56 -3.77
CA ALA A 31 -3.95 1.95 -4.62
C ALA A 31 -3.22 0.83 -3.84
N PRO A 32 -2.93 -0.31 -4.47
CA PRO A 32 -2.15 -1.36 -3.84
C PRO A 32 -0.74 -0.85 -3.51
N GLU A 33 -0.34 -0.96 -2.26
CA GLU A 33 1.03 -0.66 -1.79
C GLU A 33 1.79 -1.97 -1.64
N THR A 34 3.04 -2.04 -2.14
CA THR A 34 3.87 -3.24 -2.03
C THR A 34 5.03 -2.98 -1.09
N VAL A 35 5.18 -3.83 -0.07
CA VAL A 35 6.30 -3.83 0.87
C VAL A 35 7.19 -5.02 0.59
N THR A 36 8.45 -4.74 0.29
CA THR A 36 9.49 -5.72 -0.02
C THR A 36 10.34 -5.98 1.21
N ILE A 37 10.47 -7.26 1.57
CA ILE A 37 11.20 -7.73 2.75
C ILE A 37 12.26 -8.71 2.29
N ALA A 38 13.52 -8.53 2.68
CA ALA A 38 14.54 -9.54 2.43
C ALA A 38 15.53 -9.70 3.58
N GLY A 39 16.09 -10.90 3.73
CA GLY A 39 17.19 -11.14 4.66
C GLY A 39 17.23 -12.55 5.24
N ALA A 40 17.35 -12.64 6.57
CA ALA A 40 17.51 -13.85 7.36
C ALA A 40 16.54 -14.96 6.92
N THR A 41 17.06 -15.97 6.22
CA THR A 41 16.24 -17.09 5.73
C THR A 41 15.58 -17.86 6.87
N SER A 42 16.21 -17.87 8.06
CA SER A 42 15.66 -18.45 9.29
C SER A 42 14.36 -17.76 9.75
N MET A 43 14.14 -16.49 9.44
CA MET A 43 12.94 -15.73 9.81
C MET A 43 11.78 -15.92 8.82
N ARG A 44 11.98 -16.62 7.71
CA ARG A 44 10.96 -16.75 6.66
C ARG A 44 9.61 -17.31 7.17
N PRO A 45 9.55 -18.35 8.03
CA PRO A 45 8.27 -18.88 8.50
C PRO A 45 7.47 -17.86 9.32
N VAL A 46 8.13 -17.12 10.21
CA VAL A 46 7.47 -16.10 11.04
C VAL A 46 7.05 -14.89 10.21
N LEU A 47 7.87 -14.47 9.23
CA LEU A 47 7.53 -13.37 8.33
C LEU A 47 6.29 -13.69 7.50
N HIS A 48 6.15 -14.91 6.97
CA HIS A 48 4.93 -15.30 6.25
C HIS A 48 3.68 -15.28 7.14
N ALA A 49 3.80 -15.72 8.40
CA ALA A 49 2.67 -15.67 9.33
C ALA A 49 2.25 -14.23 9.62
N LEU A 50 3.23 -13.33 9.84
CA LEU A 50 2.99 -11.91 10.11
C LEU A 50 2.37 -11.20 8.91
N THR A 51 2.94 -11.36 7.71
CA THR A 51 2.42 -10.71 6.50
C THR A 51 1.03 -11.21 6.16
N ALA A 52 0.76 -12.52 6.31
CA ALA A 52 -0.59 -13.06 6.13
C ALA A 52 -1.61 -12.45 7.10
N ALA A 53 -1.26 -12.33 8.38
CA ALA A 53 -2.12 -11.72 9.38
C ALA A 53 -2.36 -10.22 9.11
N TYR A 54 -1.34 -9.50 8.62
CA TYR A 54 -1.46 -8.09 8.27
C TYR A 54 -2.33 -7.89 7.02
N THR A 55 -2.11 -8.67 5.96
CA THR A 55 -2.91 -8.58 4.72
C THR A 55 -4.38 -8.90 4.94
N GLN A 56 -4.74 -9.74 5.92
CA GLN A 56 -6.14 -9.95 6.31
C GLN A 56 -6.83 -8.67 6.79
N GLN A 57 -6.10 -7.79 7.47
CA GLN A 57 -6.62 -6.52 7.99
C GLN A 57 -6.43 -5.37 6.97
N HIS A 58 -5.43 -5.49 6.11
CA HIS A 58 -5.04 -4.50 5.11
C HIS A 58 -4.88 -5.14 3.74
N PRO A 59 -5.99 -5.47 3.04
CA PRO A 59 -5.94 -6.16 1.75
C PRO A 59 -5.31 -5.32 0.62
N ASN A 60 -5.16 -4.01 0.83
CA ASN A 60 -4.47 -3.10 -0.07
C ASN A 60 -2.93 -3.12 0.09
N VAL A 61 -2.39 -3.88 1.05
CA VAL A 61 -0.94 -4.01 1.26
C VAL A 61 -0.48 -5.40 0.86
N LEU A 62 0.42 -5.44 -0.10
CA LEU A 62 1.06 -6.63 -0.65
C LEU A 62 2.46 -6.77 -0.07
N PHE A 63 2.90 -8.01 0.17
CA PHE A 63 4.25 -8.29 0.67
C PHE A 63 5.02 -9.19 -0.30
N ASP A 64 6.26 -8.82 -0.59
CA ASP A 64 7.23 -9.66 -1.28
C ASP A 64 8.35 -10.05 -0.31
N VAL A 65 8.33 -11.30 0.16
CA VAL A 65 9.27 -11.82 1.16
C VAL A 65 10.33 -12.69 0.49
N ARG A 66 11.59 -12.25 0.57
CA ARG A 66 12.74 -12.90 -0.07
C ARG A 66 13.75 -13.36 0.98
N GLY A 67 14.37 -14.53 0.77
CA GLY A 67 15.52 -14.94 1.58
C GLY A 67 16.84 -14.36 1.08
N GLY A 68 17.92 -14.74 1.75
CA GLY A 68 19.28 -14.34 1.35
C GLY A 68 20.29 -14.25 2.49
N GLY A 69 19.84 -14.31 3.74
CA GLY A 69 20.68 -14.11 4.92
C GLY A 69 20.70 -12.66 5.39
N SER A 70 21.05 -12.44 6.66
CA SER A 70 21.00 -11.14 7.34
C SER A 70 21.86 -10.07 6.64
N THR A 71 23.11 -10.42 6.30
CA THR A 71 24.06 -9.51 5.62
C THR A 71 23.54 -9.03 4.27
N LEU A 72 22.96 -9.93 3.47
CA LEU A 72 22.39 -9.56 2.17
C LEU A 72 21.15 -8.67 2.34
N GLY A 73 20.36 -8.89 3.39
CA GLY A 73 19.23 -8.01 3.75
C GLY A 73 19.70 -6.59 4.09
N GLU A 74 20.71 -6.47 4.95
CA GLU A 74 21.29 -5.17 5.35
C GLU A 74 21.88 -4.40 4.17
N GLU A 75 22.62 -5.08 3.29
CA GLU A 75 23.16 -4.45 2.09
C GLU A 75 22.05 -3.92 1.16
N ARG A 76 21.00 -4.73 0.95
CA ARG A 76 19.87 -4.35 0.08
C ARG A 76 19.06 -3.18 0.64
N VAL A 77 18.81 -3.15 1.95
CA VAL A 77 18.08 -2.03 2.56
C VAL A 77 18.92 -0.75 2.53
N ALA A 78 20.23 -0.84 2.74
CA ALA A 78 21.14 0.30 2.61
C ALA A 78 21.16 0.88 1.19
N ARG A 79 21.00 0.02 0.18
CA ARG A 79 20.87 0.40 -1.24
C ARG A 79 19.46 0.83 -1.64
N ARG A 80 18.48 0.81 -0.72
CA ARG A 80 17.05 1.07 -0.98
C ARG A 80 16.43 0.14 -2.05
N GLU A 81 16.96 -1.07 -2.17
CA GLU A 81 16.42 -2.09 -3.07
C GLU A 81 15.25 -2.86 -2.45
N ILE A 82 15.11 -2.79 -1.12
CA ILE A 82 14.03 -3.37 -0.33
C ILE A 82 13.58 -2.37 0.75
N ASP A 83 12.36 -2.53 1.24
CA ASP A 83 11.78 -1.67 2.28
C ASP A 83 12.21 -2.09 3.69
N ILE A 84 12.31 -3.41 3.93
CA ILE A 84 12.61 -3.98 5.25
C ILE A 84 13.69 -5.06 5.14
N ALA A 85 14.76 -4.92 5.91
CA ALA A 85 15.73 -5.99 6.15
C ALA A 85 15.32 -6.86 7.33
N ALA A 86 15.19 -8.17 7.10
CA ALA A 86 15.10 -9.14 8.17
C ALA A 86 16.52 -9.53 8.61
N THR A 87 16.96 -9.09 9.79
CA THR A 87 18.32 -9.35 10.29
C THR A 87 18.30 -10.01 11.67
N THR A 88 19.22 -10.94 11.87
CA THR A 88 19.57 -11.50 13.19
C THR A 88 20.85 -10.88 13.75
N LEU A 89 21.46 -9.96 13.01
CA LEU A 89 22.62 -9.21 13.45
C LEU A 89 22.13 -8.03 14.29
N LEU A 90 22.84 -7.75 15.37
CA LEU A 90 22.59 -6.56 16.17
C LEU A 90 23.30 -5.38 15.50
N PRO A 91 22.67 -4.20 15.41
CA PRO A 91 23.36 -2.99 15.04
C PRO A 91 24.54 -2.77 15.99
N THR A 92 25.69 -2.38 15.46
CA THR A 92 26.78 -1.84 16.29
C THR A 92 26.31 -0.50 16.88
N GLU A 93 26.67 -0.25 18.15
CA GLU A 93 26.15 0.86 18.96
C GLU A 93 26.30 2.24 18.30
N ASP A 94 27.27 2.40 17.39
CA ASP A 94 27.50 3.61 16.59
C ASP A 94 26.34 4.02 15.67
N VAL A 95 25.44 3.09 15.30
CA VAL A 95 24.31 3.38 14.38
C VAL A 95 23.04 3.76 15.14
N ALA A 96 22.89 3.29 16.39
CA ALA A 96 21.68 3.48 17.20
C ALA A 96 21.51 4.94 17.69
N ASP A 97 22.61 5.67 17.86
CA ASP A 97 22.65 7.02 18.44
C ASP A 97 22.36 8.15 17.42
N SER A 98 22.22 7.81 16.14
CA SER A 98 22.04 8.79 15.05
C SER A 98 20.58 9.08 14.66
N VAL A 99 19.61 8.43 15.31
CA VAL A 99 18.16 8.60 15.02
C VAL A 99 17.52 9.73 15.85
N ASP A 100 18.24 10.30 16.81
CA ASP A 100 17.69 11.29 17.76
C ASP A 100 17.67 12.75 17.28
N ASP A 101 18.21 13.09 16.10
CA ASP A 101 18.38 14.51 15.70
C ASP A 101 17.45 15.01 14.58
N ALA A 102 16.51 14.19 14.09
CA ALA A 102 15.57 14.61 13.03
C ALA A 102 14.25 15.24 13.55
N GLY A 103 14.14 15.51 14.85
CA GLY A 103 12.87 15.85 15.52
C GLY A 103 12.82 17.15 16.34
N ALA A 104 13.92 17.89 16.50
CA ALA A 104 13.94 19.06 17.39
C ALA A 104 14.20 20.40 16.65
N THR A 105 13.09 21.03 16.26
CA THR A 105 12.85 22.49 16.30
C THR A 105 13.77 23.45 15.53
N ALA A 106 13.13 24.16 14.60
CA ALA A 106 13.62 25.38 13.99
C ALA A 106 13.72 26.57 14.98
N THR A 107 14.89 27.25 14.95
CA THR A 107 15.15 28.70 15.15
C THR A 107 15.21 29.28 16.60
N PRO A 108 16.00 30.34 16.92
CA PRO A 108 17.07 31.07 16.19
C PRO A 108 18.45 31.11 16.88
N ASP A 109 19.44 31.46 16.07
CA ASP A 109 20.79 31.92 16.39
C ASP A 109 20.82 33.14 17.36
N PRO A 110 21.62 33.10 18.44
CA PRO A 110 22.09 34.32 19.10
C PRO A 110 23.62 34.39 19.14
N LEU A 111 24.15 35.32 18.35
CA LEU A 111 25.41 36.05 18.56
C LEU A 111 26.71 35.24 18.44
N VAL A 112 27.24 35.20 17.21
CA VAL A 112 28.67 35.38 16.93
C VAL A 112 28.83 36.44 15.84
#